data_AF-A0A4Q3XPE0-F1
#
_entry.id   AF-A0A4Q3XPE0-F1
#
_cell.length_a   1.000
_cell.length_b   1.000
_cell.length_c   1.000
_cell.angle_alpha   90.00
_cell.angle_beta   90.00
_cell.angle_gamma   90.00
#
_symmetry.space_group_name_H-M   'P 1'
#
loop_
_entity.id
_entity.type
_entity.pdbx_description
1 polymer ?
#
loop_
_entity_poly.entity_id
_entity_poly.type
_entity_poly.pdbx_seq_one_letter_code
_entity_poly.pdbx_strand_id
1 'polypeptide(L)'
;MALVGYGGQSQQRWGDSTASTGDIFRDFHITDLKGVPQSTTMIRRKGAVLLAFFTTQDQTSAALLPLLQSLSDAYKESGKMSVLAVSETDDDAAVKAFADANGVKFPVLIDRERY
;
A
#
# COMPACT_ATOMS: atom_id res chain seq x y z
N MET A 1 41.27 -11.28 -9.01
CA MET A 1 40.21 -10.35 -8.58
C MET A 1 38.92 -11.15 -8.60
N ALA A 2 38.51 -11.70 -7.45
CA ALA A 2 37.40 -12.65 -7.37
C ALA A 2 36.22 -11.98 -6.66
N LEU A 3 35.07 -11.92 -7.34
CA LEU A 3 33.81 -11.45 -6.79
C LEU A 3 33.27 -12.55 -5.87
N VAL A 4 33.22 -12.31 -4.56
CA VAL A 4 32.54 -13.18 -3.61
C VAL A 4 31.06 -12.81 -3.64
N GLY A 5 30.26 -13.59 -4.37
CA GLY A 5 28.82 -13.56 -4.27
C GLY A 5 28.38 -14.41 -3.07
N TYR A 6 27.88 -13.79 -2.02
CA TYR A 6 27.18 -14.50 -0.96
C TYR A 6 25.76 -14.83 -1.44
N GLY A 7 25.60 -16.02 -2.01
CA GLY A 7 24.30 -16.65 -2.21
C GLY A 7 23.87 -17.35 -0.93
N GLY A 8 22.94 -16.76 -0.19
CA GLY A 8 22.21 -17.43 0.88
C GLY A 8 20.85 -17.86 0.38
N GLN A 9 20.73 -19.08 -0.13
CA GLN A 9 19.42 -19.74 -0.25
C GLN A 9 19.04 -20.30 1.12
N SER A 10 17.98 -19.77 1.74
CA SER A 10 17.26 -20.52 2.76
C SER A 10 15.87 -19.93 3.07
N GLN A 11 14.85 -20.73 2.75
CA GLN A 11 13.59 -20.92 3.49
C GLN A 11 12.41 -20.02 3.13
N GLN A 12 11.46 -20.60 2.39
CA GLN A 12 10.06 -20.17 2.37
C GLN A 12 9.54 -20.06 3.80
N ARG A 13 9.26 -18.83 4.21
CA ARG A 13 8.76 -18.40 5.52
C ARG A 13 7.70 -17.36 5.18
N TRP A 14 6.52 -17.37 5.80
CA TRP A 14 5.55 -16.27 5.60
C TRP A 14 6.28 -14.93 5.73
N GLY A 15 6.39 -14.20 4.61
CA GLY A 15 7.37 -13.11 4.43
C GLY A 15 8.22 -13.18 3.14
N ASP A 16 8.19 -14.28 2.38
CA ASP A 16 9.03 -14.50 1.17
C ASP A 16 8.57 -13.72 -0.09
N SER A 17 7.57 -12.84 0.04
CA SER A 17 7.20 -11.84 -0.98
C SER A 17 7.85 -10.48 -0.67
N THR A 18 8.99 -10.45 0.02
CA THR A 18 9.72 -9.21 0.26
C THR A 18 10.23 -8.65 -1.05
N ALA A 19 9.65 -7.53 -1.50
CA ALA A 19 10.27 -6.72 -2.53
C ALA A 19 11.70 -6.37 -2.07
N SER A 20 12.70 -6.70 -2.89
CA SER A 20 14.08 -6.41 -2.55
C SER A 20 14.34 -4.92 -2.68
N THR A 21 15.20 -4.38 -1.82
CA THR A 21 15.62 -2.99 -1.97
C THR A 21 16.31 -2.82 -3.32
N GLY A 22 15.79 -1.91 -4.15
CA GLY A 22 16.31 -1.65 -5.50
C GLY A 22 15.49 -2.30 -6.63
N ASP A 23 14.52 -3.15 -6.31
CA ASP A 23 13.61 -3.69 -7.31
C ASP A 23 12.77 -2.57 -7.95
N ILE A 24 12.54 -2.71 -9.26
CA ILE A 24 11.66 -1.80 -9.99
C ILE A 24 10.23 -2.15 -9.63
N PHE A 25 9.56 -1.25 -8.91
CA PHE A 25 8.13 -1.39 -8.63
C PHE A 25 7.31 -1.22 -9.91
N ARG A 26 6.49 -2.21 -10.24
CA ARG A 26 5.60 -2.17 -11.40
C ARG A 26 4.54 -1.09 -11.18
N ASP A 27 4.26 -0.30 -12.21
CA ASP A 27 3.16 0.66 -12.10
C ASP A 27 1.82 -0.07 -12.06
N PHE A 28 0.97 0.29 -11.09
CA PHE A 28 -0.43 -0.10 -11.11
C PHE A 28 -1.29 1.04 -11.64
N HIS A 29 -2.45 0.67 -12.18
CA HIS A 29 -3.47 1.61 -12.61
C HIS A 29 -4.81 1.18 -11.99
N ILE A 30 -5.08 1.63 -10.77
CA ILE A 30 -6.25 1.22 -10.00
C ILE A 30 -7.09 2.46 -9.71
N THR A 31 -8.40 2.36 -9.91
CA THR A 31 -9.35 3.40 -9.52
C THR A 31 -9.68 3.26 -8.04
N ASP A 32 -9.59 4.37 -7.30
CA ASP A 32 -9.96 4.38 -5.89
C ASP A 32 -11.48 4.32 -5.65
N LEU A 33 -11.90 4.13 -4.40
CA LEU A 33 -13.30 4.09 -3.99
C LEU A 33 -14.09 5.39 -4.31
N LYS A 34 -13.41 6.49 -4.62
CA LYS A 34 -14.01 7.77 -5.00
C LYS A 34 -14.09 7.94 -6.53
N GLY A 35 -13.68 6.93 -7.29
CA GLY A 35 -13.66 6.97 -8.75
C GLY A 35 -12.45 7.69 -9.35
N VAL A 36 -11.43 8.00 -8.55
CA VAL A 36 -10.23 8.69 -9.02
C VAL A 36 -9.18 7.67 -9.46
N PRO A 37 -8.69 7.73 -10.70
CA PRO A 37 -7.60 6.86 -11.16
C PRO A 37 -6.31 7.16 -10.39
N GLN A 38 -5.67 6.12 -9.84
CA GLN A 38 -4.38 6.20 -9.17
C GLN A 38 -3.32 5.42 -9.95
N SER A 39 -2.12 6.00 -10.03
CA SER A 39 -0.93 5.36 -10.61
C SER A 39 0.29 5.66 -9.76
N THR A 40 1.07 4.63 -9.42
CA THR A 40 2.31 4.84 -8.65
C THR A 40 3.31 5.70 -9.38
N THR A 41 3.37 5.64 -10.72
CA THR A 41 4.23 6.51 -11.53
C THR A 41 3.88 7.97 -11.35
N MET A 42 2.58 8.30 -11.28
CA MET A 42 2.15 9.67 -11.06
C MET A 42 2.41 10.11 -9.62
N ILE A 43 2.12 9.24 -8.66
CA ILE A 43 2.18 9.58 -7.23
C ILE A 43 3.63 9.71 -6.76
N ARG A 44 4.53 8.83 -7.20
CA ARG A 44 5.96 8.87 -6.83
C ARG A 44 6.71 10.10 -7.35
N ARG A 45 6.15 10.84 -8.32
CA ARG A 45 6.71 12.13 -8.75
C ARG A 45 6.60 13.21 -7.67
N LYS A 46 5.67 13.05 -6.72
CA LYS A 46 5.47 13.98 -5.59
C LYS A 46 6.42 13.68 -4.43
N GLY A 47 6.87 12.43 -4.30
CA GLY A 47 7.79 11.99 -3.27
C GLY A 47 7.62 10.51 -2.93
N ALA A 48 7.82 10.17 -1.66
CA ALA A 48 7.67 8.80 -1.18
C ALA A 48 6.22 8.31 -1.28
N VAL A 49 6.04 7.03 -1.55
CA VAL A 49 4.72 6.38 -1.59
C VAL A 49 4.70 5.28 -0.55
N LEU A 50 3.74 5.33 0.36
CA LEU A 50 3.45 4.29 1.32
C LEU A 50 2.22 3.52 0.85
N LEU A 51 2.42 2.25 0.50
CA LEU A 51 1.35 1.31 0.17
C LEU A 51 1.05 0.45 1.40
N ALA A 52 -0.19 0.45 1.85
CA ALA A 52 -0.65 -0.37 2.96
C ALA A 52 -1.67 -1.39 2.47
N PHE A 53 -1.26 -2.65 2.40
CA PHE A 53 -2.16 -3.75 2.06
C PHE A 53 -2.97 -4.16 3.28
N PHE A 54 -4.28 -4.36 3.12
CA PHE A 54 -5.17 -4.67 4.23
C PHE A 54 -6.36 -5.54 3.80
N THR A 55 -6.98 -6.18 4.79
CA THR A 55 -8.27 -6.87 4.64
C THR A 55 -9.27 -6.33 5.65
N THR A 56 -10.57 -6.41 5.33
CA THR A 56 -11.63 -5.90 6.22
C THR A 56 -11.90 -6.82 7.43
N GLN A 57 -11.36 -8.04 7.42
CA GLN A 57 -11.57 -9.05 8.45
C GLN A 57 -10.42 -9.16 9.46
N ASP A 58 -9.32 -8.43 9.25
CA ASP A 58 -8.16 -8.46 10.13
C ASP A 58 -8.17 -7.30 11.14
N GLN A 59 -8.01 -7.64 12.42
CA GLN A 59 -7.99 -6.67 13.50
C GLN A 59 -6.72 -5.79 13.46
N THR A 60 -5.60 -6.31 12.95
CA THR A 60 -4.36 -5.53 12.80
C THR A 60 -4.55 -4.42 11.78
N SER A 61 -5.22 -4.73 10.67
CA SER A 61 -5.64 -3.75 9.66
C SER A 61 -6.49 -2.62 10.25
N ALA A 62 -7.45 -2.93 11.13
CA ALA A 62 -8.28 -1.92 11.79
C ALA A 62 -7.46 -1.01 12.72
N ALA A 63 -6.44 -1.53 13.39
CA ALA A 63 -5.54 -0.72 14.22
C ALA A 63 -4.53 0.11 13.40
N LEU A 64 -4.12 -0.39 12.23
CA LEU A 64 -3.10 0.23 11.38
C LEU A 64 -3.63 1.45 10.63
N LEU A 65 -4.84 1.38 10.07
CA LEU A 65 -5.40 2.44 9.21
C LEU A 65 -5.49 3.81 9.91
N PRO A 66 -5.93 3.93 11.18
CA PRO A 66 -5.93 5.22 11.89
C PRO A 66 -4.52 5.80 12.12
N LEU A 67 -3.52 4.94 12.33
CA LEU A 67 -2.12 5.36 12.46
C LEU A 67 -1.60 5.91 11.13
N LEU A 68 -1.90 5.23 10.03
CA LEU A 68 -1.58 5.68 8.69
C LEU A 68 -2.29 6.98 8.33
N GLN A 69 -3.51 7.19 8.82
CA GLN A 69 -4.23 8.45 8.63
C GLN A 69 -3.51 9.60 9.34
N SER A 70 -3.09 9.37 10.59
CA SER A 70 -2.31 10.36 11.36
C SER A 70 -0.99 10.70 10.67
N LEU A 71 -0.32 9.69 10.13
CA LEU A 71 0.90 9.86 9.35
C LEU A 71 0.64 10.65 8.06
N SER A 72 -0.43 10.33 7.33
CA SER A 72 -0.80 11.06 6.12
C SER A 72 -1.10 12.54 6.41
N ASP A 73 -1.77 12.83 7.52
CA ASP A 73 -2.10 14.20 7.92
C ASP A 73 -0.82 14.99 8.28
N ALA A 74 0.13 14.37 8.99
CA ALA A 74 1.41 14.99 9.35
C ALA A 74 2.26 15.38 8.14
N TYR A 75 2.19 14.62 7.05
CA TYR A 75 2.97 14.89 5.83
C TYR A 75 2.21 15.67 4.75
N LYS A 76 0.93 15.97 4.98
CA LYS A 76 0.04 16.61 4.00
C LYS A 76 0.57 17.96 3.51
N GLU A 77 1.08 18.80 4.41
CA GLU A 77 1.60 20.12 4.05
C GLU A 77 2.91 20.04 3.26
N SER A 78 3.75 19.04 3.55
CA SER A 78 5.02 18.86 2.85
C SER A 78 4.83 18.37 1.41
N GLY A 79 3.74 17.63 1.14
CA GLY A 79 3.50 16.95 -0.14
C GLY A 79 4.52 15.86 -0.51
N LYS A 80 5.50 15.58 0.37
CA LYS A 80 6.64 14.67 0.10
C LYS A 80 6.32 13.20 0.30
N MET A 81 5.15 12.88 0.84
CA MET A 81 4.71 11.50 1.05
C MET A 81 3.23 11.37 0.73
N SER A 82 2.89 10.30 0.02
CA SER A 82 1.50 9.90 -0.26
C SER A 82 1.24 8.54 0.35
N VAL A 83 0.10 8.39 1.02
CA VAL A 83 -0.36 7.11 1.61
C VAL A 83 -1.52 6.59 0.79
N LEU A 84 -1.49 5.30 0.46
CA LEU A 84 -2.54 4.59 -0.25
C LEU A 84 -2.81 3.28 0.50
N ALA A 85 -4.07 2.98 0.79
CA ALA A 85 -4.44 1.65 1.24
C ALA A 85 -4.93 0.82 0.07
N VAL A 86 -4.51 -0.44 0.02
CA VAL A 86 -4.83 -1.40 -1.02
C VAL A 86 -5.57 -2.55 -0.37
N SER A 87 -6.84 -2.71 -0.69
CA SER A 87 -7.65 -3.78 -0.14
C SER A 87 -7.48 -5.05 -0.97
N GLU A 88 -7.20 -6.15 -0.28
CA GLU A 88 -7.25 -7.50 -0.85
C GLU A 88 -8.67 -8.10 -0.78
N THR A 89 -9.64 -7.34 -0.26
CA THR A 89 -11.06 -7.73 -0.20
C THR A 89 -11.80 -7.18 -1.42
N ASP A 90 -12.45 -8.06 -2.18
CA ASP A 90 -13.11 -7.70 -3.45
C ASP A 90 -14.48 -6.99 -3.30
N ASP A 91 -15.02 -6.87 -2.08
CA ASP A 91 -16.32 -6.26 -1.83
C ASP A 91 -16.21 -4.74 -1.58
N ASP A 92 -16.52 -3.95 -2.60
CA ASP A 92 -16.51 -2.48 -2.53
C ASP A 92 -17.31 -1.90 -1.36
N ALA A 93 -18.47 -2.47 -1.05
CA ALA A 93 -19.33 -1.96 0.00
C ALA A 93 -18.71 -2.22 1.39
N ALA A 94 -18.18 -3.42 1.60
CA ALA A 94 -17.49 -3.78 2.83
C ALA A 94 -16.21 -2.95 3.03
N VAL A 95 -15.41 -2.77 1.97
CA VAL A 95 -14.17 -1.97 2.03
C VAL A 95 -14.48 -0.51 2.32
N LYS A 96 -15.50 0.06 1.68
CA LYS A 96 -15.93 1.43 1.93
C LYS A 96 -16.42 1.61 3.37
N ALA A 97 -17.29 0.73 3.85
CA ALA A 97 -17.78 0.78 5.22
C ALA A 97 -16.64 0.67 6.24
N PHE A 98 -15.65 -0.20 5.98
CA PHE A 98 -14.48 -0.36 6.83
C PHE A 98 -13.58 0.89 6.83
N ALA A 99 -13.33 1.49 5.67
CA ALA A 99 -12.55 2.72 5.56
C ALA A 99 -13.24 3.90 6.27
N ASP A 100 -14.55 4.04 6.09
CA ASP A 100 -15.37 5.07 6.74
C ASP A 100 -15.39 4.89 8.26
N ALA A 101 -15.58 3.66 8.75
CA ALA A 101 -15.58 3.33 10.18
C ALA A 101 -14.24 3.64 10.86
N ASN A 102 -13.12 3.53 10.13
CA ASN A 102 -11.77 3.83 10.63
C ASN A 102 -11.30 5.25 10.30
N GLY A 103 -12.17 6.11 9.74
CA GLY A 103 -11.88 7.52 9.50
C GLY A 103 -10.81 7.79 8.42
N VAL A 104 -10.64 6.85 7.48
CA VAL A 104 -9.64 6.96 6.41
C VAL A 104 -10.06 8.00 5.38
N LYS A 105 -9.17 8.97 5.12
CA LYS A 105 -9.40 10.06 4.15
C LYS A 105 -8.52 9.96 2.92
N PHE A 106 -7.35 9.34 3.04
CA PHE A 106 -6.45 9.07 1.92
C PHE A 106 -7.06 8.05 0.95
N PRO A 107 -6.55 7.91 -0.29
CA PRO A 107 -7.15 7.03 -1.29
C PRO A 107 -7.09 5.55 -0.86
N VAL A 108 -8.22 4.86 -1.09
CA VAL A 108 -8.38 3.43 -0.84
C VAL A 108 -8.66 2.75 -2.17
N LEU A 109 -7.82 1.76 -2.48
CA LEU A 109 -7.82 0.98 -3.72
C LEU A 109 -8.36 -0.42 -3.42
N ILE A 110 -8.95 -1.07 -4.42
CA ILE A 110 -9.30 -2.48 -4.36
C ILE A 110 -8.48 -3.21 -5.41
N ASP A 111 -7.69 -4.17 -4.96
CA ASP A 111 -6.79 -4.93 -5.82
C ASP A 111 -7.47 -6.17 -6.40
N ARG A 112 -8.21 -5.94 -7.48
CA ARG A 112 -8.90 -7.00 -8.21
C ARG A 112 -7.96 -7.86 -9.07
N GLU A 113 -6.79 -7.33 -9.42
CA GLU A 113 -5.82 -8.03 -10.27
C GLU A 113 -4.75 -8.78 -9.46
N ARG A 114 -4.73 -8.60 -8.13
CA ARG A 114 -3.75 -9.17 -7.19
C ARG A 114 -2.32 -8.80 -7.56
N TYR A 115 -2.07 -7.49 -7.57
CA TYR A 115 -0.77 -6.87 -7.82
C TYR A 115 0.30 -7.24 -6.78
#